data_AF-A0A3M1NGA6-F1
#
_entry.id   AF-A0A3M1NGA6-F1
#
_cell.length_a   1.000
_cell.length_b   1.000
_cell.length_c   1.000
_cell.angle_alpha   90.00
_cell.angle_beta   90.00
_cell.angle_gamma   90.00
#
_symmetry.space_group_name_H-M   'P 1'
#
loop_
_entity.id
_entity.type
_entity.pdbx_description
1 polymer ?
#
loop_
_entity_poly.entity_id
_entity_poly.type
_entity_poly.pdbx_seq_one_letter_code
_entity_poly.pdbx_strand_id
1 'polypeptide(L)'
;QIGGGSLGQDVYYDPITEQAFALAGTTVLVFDTDANAQSGTIALAGDTPAGGLAYDGAARRLYVGRVPGFVESGFVTIHDDTGAEVGRFDAGVAPAAVALYQPGLNVAAETEAPTPALVLAPNYPEPFSQATTIPFVLDRPARVALRVYDLLGREVAVLAEGLLPSGRHEAVWEAGALPAGLYLVRLQAGDTVRTRTLTRTK
;
A
#
# COMPACT_ATOMS: atom_id res chain seq x y z
N GLN A 1 22.39 21.06 3.87
CA GLN A 1 22.75 19.89 4.71
C GLN A 1 22.21 20.18 6.11
N ILE A 2 21.12 19.51 6.49
CA ILE A 2 20.57 19.55 7.85
C ILE A 2 20.50 18.08 8.29
N GLY A 3 21.16 17.78 9.40
CA GLY A 3 21.49 16.42 9.81
C GLY A 3 20.41 15.76 10.68
N GLY A 4 20.40 14.43 10.60
CA GLY A 4 20.33 13.51 11.73
C GLY A 4 19.09 13.54 12.63
N GLY A 5 18.13 12.66 12.34
CA GLY A 5 17.07 12.28 13.27
C GLY A 5 15.89 11.65 12.53
N SER A 6 15.80 10.32 12.56
CA SER A 6 14.73 9.53 11.96
C SER A 6 13.35 9.97 12.45
N LEU A 7 12.44 10.26 11.50
CA LEU A 7 10.98 10.00 11.43
C LEU A 7 10.40 11.11 10.53
N GLY A 8 9.87 10.74 9.36
CA GLY A 8 9.28 11.70 8.43
C GLY A 8 8.22 12.53 9.15
N GLN A 9 8.31 13.87 9.06
CA GLN A 9 7.22 14.69 9.53
C GLN A 9 6.03 14.49 8.59
N ASP A 10 4.90 14.06 9.16
CA ASP A 10 3.66 13.95 8.40
C ASP A 10 3.27 15.34 7.91
N VAL A 11 3.13 15.47 6.59
CA VAL A 11 2.61 16.67 5.93
C VAL A 11 1.17 16.36 5.50
N TYR A 12 0.24 17.21 5.91
CA TYR A 12 -1.17 17.08 5.57
C TYR A 12 -1.53 18.08 4.49
N TYR A 13 -2.17 17.61 3.42
CA TYR A 13 -2.61 18.45 2.32
C TYR A 13 -4.14 18.58 2.32
N ASP A 14 -4.64 19.81 2.21
CA ASP A 14 -6.03 20.09 1.96
C ASP A 14 -6.23 20.47 0.49
N PRO A 15 -6.87 19.62 -0.32
CA PRO A 15 -7.10 19.88 -1.74
C PRO A 15 -8.13 20.99 -2.01
N ILE A 16 -8.94 21.39 -1.02
CA ILE A 16 -9.95 22.44 -1.19
C ILE A 16 -9.29 23.82 -1.10
N THR A 17 -8.34 23.96 -0.19
CA THR A 17 -7.62 25.22 0.05
C THR A 17 -6.24 25.24 -0.62
N GLU A 18 -5.80 24.12 -1.19
CA GLU A 18 -4.46 23.91 -1.76
C GLU A 18 -3.32 24.23 -0.79
N GLN A 19 -3.59 24.02 0.50
CA GLN A 19 -2.65 24.24 1.59
C GLN A 19 -2.07 22.94 2.12
N ALA A 20 -0.79 22.98 2.49
CA ALA A 20 -0.14 21.92 3.22
C ALA A 20 0.25 22.36 4.64
N PHE A 21 0.14 21.45 5.59
CA PHE A 21 0.37 21.68 7.01
C PHE A 21 1.45 20.73 7.51
N ALA A 22 2.48 21.27 8.17
CA ALA A 22 3.55 20.47 8.78
C ALA A 22 3.79 20.90 10.23
N LEU A 23 4.03 19.93 11.10
CA LEU A 23 4.23 20.20 12.53
C LEU A 23 5.69 20.53 12.85
N ALA A 24 5.95 21.69 13.43
CA ALA A 24 7.26 22.13 13.91
C ALA A 24 7.20 22.50 15.40
N GLY A 25 7.41 21.51 16.28
CA GLY A 25 7.30 21.69 17.73
C GLY A 25 5.86 21.99 18.16
N THR A 26 5.60 23.19 18.67
CA THR A 26 4.24 23.68 19.03
C THR A 26 3.64 24.58 17.95
N THR A 27 4.26 24.67 16.78
CA THR A 27 3.78 25.48 15.66
C THR A 27 3.43 24.57 14.49
N VAL A 28 2.36 24.88 13.77
CA VAL A 28 2.07 24.30 12.47
C VAL A 28 2.51 25.29 11.39
N LEU A 29 3.37 24.85 10.49
CA LEU A 29 3.75 25.59 9.30
C LEU A 29 2.67 25.39 8.24
N VAL A 30 2.26 26.48 7.58
CA VAL A 30 1.28 26.46 6.49
C VAL A 30 2.00 26.81 5.20
N PHE A 31 1.82 25.97 4.18
CA PHE A 31 2.40 26.14 2.85
C PHE A 31 1.29 26.29 1.83
N ASP A 32 1.46 27.24 0.92
CA ASP A 32 0.70 27.34 -0.31
C ASP A 32 1.40 26.45 -1.35
N THR A 33 0.68 25.41 -1.82
CA THR A 33 1.27 24.41 -2.72
C THR A 33 1.38 24.89 -4.16
N ASP A 34 0.55 25.85 -4.56
CA ASP A 34 0.57 26.48 -5.88
C ASP A 34 1.74 27.47 -6.01
N ALA A 35 1.92 28.30 -4.97
CA ALA A 35 3.04 29.23 -4.88
C ALA A 35 4.36 28.55 -4.49
N ASN A 36 4.30 27.28 -4.04
CA ASN A 36 5.42 26.53 -3.50
C ASN A 36 6.19 27.31 -2.42
N ALA A 37 5.45 27.93 -1.50
CA ALA A 37 5.98 28.85 -0.50
C ALA A 37 5.27 28.69 0.84
N GLN A 38 5.98 28.98 1.94
CA GLN A 38 5.34 29.08 3.25
C GLN A 38 4.44 30.32 3.27
N SER A 39 3.14 30.11 3.52
CA SER A 39 2.12 31.15 3.55
C SER A 39 1.81 31.64 4.95
N GLY A 40 2.13 30.86 5.99
CA GLY A 40 1.90 31.27 7.37
C GLY A 40 2.37 30.28 8.42
N THR A 41 1.98 30.56 9.66
CA THR A 41 2.15 29.67 10.81
C THR A 41 0.93 29.74 11.72
N ILE A 42 0.63 28.64 12.40
CA ILE A 42 -0.41 28.54 13.42
C ILE A 42 0.26 28.11 14.72
N ALA A 43 0.20 28.97 15.74
CA ALA A 43 0.68 28.63 17.08
C ALA A 43 -0.37 27.76 17.78
N LEU A 44 0.00 26.54 18.16
CA LEU A 44 -0.91 25.67 18.89
C LEU A 44 -0.94 26.08 20.36
N ALA A 45 -2.15 26.22 20.91
CA ALA A 45 -2.30 26.40 22.35
C ALA A 45 -1.66 25.24 23.14
N GLY A 46 -1.02 25.56 24.26
CA GLY A 46 -0.42 24.60 25.20
C GLY A 46 1.04 24.21 24.90
N ASP A 47 1.79 23.92 25.97
CA ASP A 47 3.26 23.74 25.92
C ASP A 47 3.70 22.28 25.77
N THR A 48 2.76 21.32 25.73
CA THR A 48 3.11 19.90 25.60
C THR A 48 3.62 19.61 24.18
N PRO A 49 4.76 18.92 24.02
CA PRO A 49 5.25 18.56 22.70
C PRO A 49 4.19 17.81 21.89
N ALA A 50 4.05 18.21 20.63
CA ALA A 50 3.21 17.53 19.68
C ALA A 50 3.99 16.38 19.02
N GLY A 51 3.37 15.21 18.98
CA GLY A 51 3.94 13.98 18.40
C GLY A 51 3.33 13.63 17.05
N GLY A 52 2.05 13.95 16.83
CA GLY A 52 1.34 13.72 15.58
C GLY A 52 0.40 14.86 15.26
N LEU A 53 0.11 15.06 13.98
CA LEU A 53 -0.84 16.04 13.48
C LEU A 53 -1.86 15.30 12.60
N ALA A 54 -3.07 15.84 12.45
CA ALA A 54 -3.99 15.56 11.36
C ALA A 54 -4.85 16.79 11.10
N TYR A 55 -5.38 16.94 9.88
CA TYR A 55 -6.23 18.06 9.52
C TYR A 55 -7.54 17.59 8.90
N ASP A 56 -8.67 18.09 9.42
CA ASP A 56 -9.99 17.96 8.81
C ASP A 56 -10.31 19.25 8.05
N GLY A 57 -10.16 19.22 6.72
CA GLY A 57 -10.47 20.36 5.86
C GLY A 57 -11.95 20.75 5.85
N ALA A 58 -12.86 19.78 6.03
CA ALA A 58 -14.29 20.07 6.04
C ALA A 58 -14.71 20.80 7.32
N ALA A 59 -14.14 20.41 8.46
CA ALA A 59 -14.41 21.06 9.74
C ALA A 59 -13.45 22.22 10.06
N ARG A 60 -12.39 22.41 9.25
CA ARG A 60 -11.26 23.32 9.50
C ARG A 60 -10.62 23.10 10.86
N ARG A 61 -10.29 21.84 11.19
CA ARG A 61 -9.77 21.44 12.52
C ARG A 61 -8.45 20.72 12.44
N LEU A 62 -7.53 21.09 13.32
CA LEU A 62 -6.26 20.41 13.54
C LEU A 62 -6.39 19.46 14.73
N TYR A 63 -5.96 18.22 14.58
CA TYR A 63 -5.93 17.22 15.64
C TYR A 63 -4.47 16.94 15.96
N VAL A 64 -4.08 17.17 17.20
CA VAL A 64 -2.67 17.13 17.61
C VAL A 64 -2.50 16.09 18.69
N GLY A 65 -1.73 15.05 18.39
CA GLY A 65 -1.30 14.06 19.37
C GLY A 65 -0.28 14.68 20.31
N ARG A 66 -0.52 14.61 21.61
CA ARG A 66 0.30 15.22 22.65
C ARG A 66 0.82 14.16 23.60
N VAL A 67 2.11 14.29 23.91
CA VAL A 67 2.84 13.32 24.73
C VAL A 67 3.55 14.06 25.87
N PRO A 68 2.98 14.09 27.09
CA PRO A 68 3.59 14.77 28.24
C PRO A 68 4.76 13.93 28.80
N GLY A 69 5.89 13.90 28.09
CA GLY A 69 7.09 13.11 28.47
C GLY A 69 7.01 11.64 28.04
N PHE A 70 8.05 10.83 28.34
CA PHE A 70 8.15 9.40 27.97
C PHE A 70 7.20 8.47 28.77
N VAL A 71 6.03 8.94 29.15
CA VAL A 71 5.01 8.14 29.83
C VAL A 71 4.06 7.52 28.81
N GLU A 72 3.54 6.34 29.15
CA GLU A 72 2.60 5.61 28.30
C GLU A 72 1.32 6.41 28.03
N SER A 73 0.95 7.39 28.87
CA SER A 73 -0.29 8.16 28.72
C SER A 73 -0.15 9.42 27.86
N GLY A 74 -0.99 9.55 26.82
CA GLY A 74 -1.12 10.78 26.04
C GLY A 74 -2.57 11.12 25.69
N PHE A 75 -2.73 12.23 24.98
CA PHE A 75 -4.03 12.80 24.64
C PHE A 75 -3.99 13.44 23.26
N VAL A 76 -5.15 13.67 22.66
CA VAL A 76 -5.30 14.42 21.40
C VAL A 76 -6.00 15.73 21.72
N THR A 77 -5.42 16.87 21.33
CA THR A 77 -6.09 18.18 21.36
C THR A 77 -6.62 18.51 19.98
N ILE A 78 -7.77 19.17 19.92
CA ILE A 78 -8.40 19.66 18.70
C ILE A 78 -8.26 21.17 18.70
N HIS A 79 -7.76 21.72 17.61
CA HIS A 79 -7.59 23.16 17.42
C HIS A 79 -8.39 23.64 16.22
N ASP A 80 -8.87 24.88 16.26
CA ASP A 80 -9.40 25.56 15.07
C ASP A 80 -8.26 26.11 14.19
N ASP A 81 -8.62 26.83 13.12
CA ASP A 81 -7.68 27.42 12.16
C ASP A 81 -6.88 28.61 12.73
N THR A 82 -7.25 29.12 13.91
CA THR A 82 -6.48 30.12 14.66
C THR A 82 -5.46 29.49 15.60
N GLY A 83 -5.56 28.17 15.85
CA GLY A 83 -4.74 27.44 16.80
C GLY A 83 -5.32 27.35 18.21
N ALA A 84 -6.51 27.91 18.44
CA ALA A 84 -7.19 27.82 19.73
C ALA A 84 -7.69 26.39 19.98
N GLU A 85 -7.51 25.87 21.19
CA GLU A 85 -8.02 24.55 21.56
C GLU A 85 -9.55 24.58 21.69
N VAL A 86 -10.23 23.73 20.93
CA VAL A 86 -11.69 23.60 20.88
C VAL A 86 -12.18 22.25 21.41
N GLY A 87 -11.27 21.33 21.74
CA GLY A 87 -11.62 20.02 22.29
C GLY A 87 -10.41 19.16 22.62
N ARG A 88 -10.66 18.06 23.34
CA ARG A 88 -9.62 17.15 23.81
C ARG A 88 -10.17 15.74 24.03
N PHE A 89 -9.36 14.73 23.71
CA PHE A 89 -9.62 13.31 24.00
C PHE A 89 -8.44 12.69 24.75
N ASP A 90 -8.72 11.90 25.78
CA ASP A 90 -7.70 11.05 26.39
C ASP A 90 -7.47 9.81 25.50
N ALA A 91 -6.21 9.58 25.11
CA ALA A 91 -5.86 8.49 24.20
C ALA A 91 -5.40 7.23 24.95
N GLY A 92 -5.13 7.33 26.26
CA GLY A 92 -4.65 6.24 27.11
C GLY A 92 -3.20 5.85 26.80
N VAL A 93 -2.87 5.59 25.54
CA VAL A 93 -1.50 5.46 25.02
C VAL A 93 -1.09 6.75 24.29
N ALA A 94 0.17 7.17 24.43
CA ALA A 94 0.74 8.32 23.73
C ALA A 94 0.56 8.23 22.20
N PRO A 95 -0.28 9.08 21.58
CA PRO A 95 -0.53 9.00 20.15
C PRO A 95 0.66 9.56 19.38
N ALA A 96 1.50 8.67 18.84
CA ALA A 96 2.63 9.03 17.98
C ALA A 96 2.19 9.47 16.58
N ALA A 97 0.96 9.13 16.17
CA ALA A 97 0.33 9.56 14.93
C ALA A 97 -1.17 9.75 15.17
N VAL A 98 -1.79 10.68 14.43
CA VAL A 98 -3.23 10.89 14.42
C VAL A 98 -3.70 10.73 12.99
N ALA A 99 -4.69 9.87 12.75
CA ALA A 99 -5.27 9.68 11.43
C ALA A 99 -6.78 9.93 11.50
N LEU A 100 -7.30 10.76 10.60
CA LEU A 100 -8.73 10.98 10.45
C LEU A 100 -9.27 10.01 9.41
N TYR A 101 -10.15 9.11 9.84
CA TYR A 101 -10.86 8.25 8.93
C TYR A 101 -12.10 8.98 8.40
N GLN A 102 -12.06 9.40 7.14
CA GLN A 102 -13.23 9.92 6.45
C GLN A 102 -13.89 8.79 5.65
N PRO A 103 -15.00 8.20 6.13
CA PRO A 103 -15.73 7.20 5.35
C PRO A 103 -16.27 7.85 4.07
N GLY A 104 -15.79 7.38 2.93
CA GLY A 104 -16.20 7.88 1.61
C GLY A 104 -15.16 8.76 0.90
N LEU A 105 -14.09 9.19 1.57
CA LEU A 105 -12.91 9.76 0.93
C LEU A 105 -11.93 8.64 0.56
N ASN A 106 -12.35 7.75 -0.33
CA ASN A 106 -11.37 7.02 -1.13
C ASN A 106 -10.77 8.08 -2.04
N VAL A 107 -9.64 8.67 -1.63
CA VAL A 107 -8.76 9.33 -2.58
C VAL A 107 -8.61 8.32 -3.69
N ALA A 108 -9.08 8.67 -4.89
CA ALA A 108 -8.66 7.96 -6.07
C ALA A 108 -7.15 8.13 -6.06
N ALA A 109 -6.46 7.15 -5.45
CA ALA A 109 -5.09 6.85 -5.78
C ALA A 109 -5.04 7.00 -7.29
N GLU A 110 -4.07 7.77 -7.78
CA GLU A 110 -3.72 7.75 -9.20
C GLU A 110 -4.00 6.34 -9.68
N THR A 111 -4.90 6.22 -10.64
CA THR A 111 -5.30 4.92 -11.16
C THR A 111 -4.07 4.36 -11.88
N GLU A 112 -3.10 3.84 -11.12
CA GLU A 112 -2.64 2.50 -11.39
C GLU A 112 -3.94 1.70 -11.31
N ALA A 113 -4.54 1.47 -12.49
CA ALA A 113 -5.68 0.58 -12.64
C ALA A 113 -5.45 -0.57 -11.68
N PRO A 114 -6.45 -1.00 -10.86
CA PRO A 114 -6.24 -2.14 -9.98
C PRO A 114 -5.63 -3.21 -10.87
N THR A 115 -4.34 -3.47 -10.67
CA THR A 115 -3.62 -4.36 -11.58
C THR A 115 -4.42 -5.63 -11.44
N PRO A 116 -5.07 -6.13 -12.51
CA PRO A 116 -6.01 -7.21 -12.32
C PRO A 116 -5.23 -8.30 -11.61
N ALA A 117 -5.74 -8.72 -10.45
CA ALA A 117 -4.98 -9.48 -9.46
C ALA A 117 -4.85 -10.93 -9.92
N LEU A 118 -4.18 -11.10 -11.07
CA LEU A 118 -3.74 -12.35 -11.62
C LEU A 118 -2.60 -12.84 -10.75
N VAL A 119 -2.87 -13.92 -10.02
CA VAL A 119 -1.89 -14.57 -9.15
C VAL A 119 -1.47 -15.88 -9.79
N LEU A 120 -0.17 -16.07 -9.96
CA LEU A 120 0.44 -17.36 -10.26
C LEU A 120 1.19 -17.81 -9.00
N ALA A 121 0.59 -18.70 -8.23
CA ALA A 121 1.09 -19.11 -6.94
C ALA A 121 2.17 -20.20 -7.06
N PRO A 122 2.88 -20.50 -5.97
CA PRO A 122 3.88 -21.54 -6.00
C PRO A 122 3.34 -22.91 -6.40
N ASN A 123 4.05 -23.61 -7.29
CA ASN A 123 3.74 -24.99 -7.61
C ASN A 123 4.07 -25.90 -6.43
N TYR A 124 3.33 -26.99 -6.29
CA TYR A 124 3.57 -28.00 -5.28
C TYR A 124 3.46 -29.41 -5.87
N PRO A 125 4.45 -30.28 -5.61
CA PRO A 125 5.71 -30.00 -4.89
C PRO A 125 6.67 -29.09 -5.68
N GLU A 126 7.58 -28.39 -4.99
CA GLU A 126 8.72 -27.66 -5.58
C GLU A 126 9.98 -27.93 -4.72
N PRO A 127 11.07 -28.47 -5.29
CA PRO A 127 11.19 -29.03 -6.64
C PRO A 127 10.29 -30.26 -6.85
N PHE A 128 9.98 -30.59 -8.10
CA PHE A 128 9.15 -31.75 -8.45
C PHE A 128 9.92 -32.81 -9.26
N SER A 129 9.37 -34.01 -9.38
CA SER A 129 9.97 -35.13 -10.13
C SER A 129 9.17 -35.46 -11.40
N GLN A 130 7.95 -35.97 -11.23
CA GLN A 130 7.10 -36.40 -12.35
C GLN A 130 5.96 -35.42 -12.61
N ALA A 131 5.32 -34.93 -11.55
CA ALA A 131 4.16 -34.04 -11.64
C ALA A 131 4.25 -32.90 -10.62
N THR A 132 3.63 -31.77 -10.95
CA THR A 132 3.44 -30.65 -10.02
C THR A 132 2.11 -29.95 -10.28
N THR A 133 1.46 -29.47 -9.23
CA THR A 133 0.24 -28.67 -9.33
C THR A 133 0.60 -27.20 -9.34
N ILE A 134 0.04 -26.44 -10.29
CA ILE A 134 0.27 -25.01 -10.47
C ILE A 134 -1.02 -24.25 -10.14
N PRO A 135 -1.14 -23.70 -8.92
CA PRO A 135 -2.29 -22.90 -8.52
C PRO A 135 -2.23 -21.49 -9.12
N PHE A 136 -3.37 -20.99 -9.60
CA PHE A 136 -3.52 -19.61 -10.03
C PHE A 136 -4.90 -19.03 -9.66
N VAL A 137 -4.97 -17.71 -9.54
CA VAL A 137 -6.21 -16.99 -9.22
C VAL A 137 -6.51 -15.96 -10.28
N LEU A 138 -7.78 -15.93 -10.71
CA LEU A 138 -8.35 -14.91 -11.56
C LEU A 138 -9.27 -14.03 -10.73
N ASP A 139 -9.06 -12.72 -10.77
CA ASP A 139 -9.90 -11.72 -10.10
C ASP A 139 -11.22 -11.45 -10.87
N ARG A 140 -11.22 -11.69 -12.18
CA ARG A 140 -12.38 -11.58 -13.07
C ARG A 140 -12.36 -12.68 -14.15
N PRO A 141 -13.50 -12.99 -14.79
CA PRO A 141 -13.51 -13.90 -15.93
C PRO A 141 -12.58 -13.40 -17.03
N ALA A 142 -11.70 -14.28 -17.54
CA ALA A 142 -10.69 -13.91 -18.52
C ALA A 142 -10.33 -15.08 -19.44
N ARG A 143 -9.89 -14.75 -20.67
CA ARG A 143 -9.27 -15.74 -21.55
C ARG A 143 -7.84 -16.00 -21.04
N VAL A 144 -7.62 -17.21 -20.56
CA VAL A 144 -6.39 -17.69 -19.95
C VAL A 144 -5.59 -18.51 -20.95
N ALA A 145 -4.26 -18.36 -20.89
CA ALA A 145 -3.30 -19.28 -21.46
C ALA A 145 -2.19 -19.55 -20.42
N LEU A 146 -2.15 -20.77 -19.90
CA LEU A 146 -1.11 -21.27 -19.00
C LEU A 146 -0.22 -22.25 -19.77
N ARG A 147 1.00 -21.82 -20.10
CA ARG A 147 1.94 -22.55 -20.96
C ARG A 147 3.27 -22.74 -20.24
N VAL A 148 3.96 -23.84 -20.53
CA VAL A 148 5.29 -24.16 -19.98
C VAL A 148 6.30 -24.15 -21.11
N TYR A 149 7.47 -23.56 -20.84
CA TYR A 149 8.57 -23.40 -21.78
C TYR A 149 9.87 -23.97 -21.20
N ASP A 150 10.75 -24.45 -22.08
CA ASP A 150 12.14 -24.73 -21.72
C ASP A 150 13.00 -23.44 -21.74
N LEU A 151 14.27 -23.55 -21.36
CA LEU A 151 15.22 -22.42 -21.34
C LEU A 151 15.54 -21.84 -22.72
N LEU A 152 15.24 -22.57 -23.80
CA LEU A 152 15.37 -22.08 -25.17
C LEU A 152 14.11 -21.34 -25.64
N GLY A 153 13.11 -21.19 -24.77
CA GLY A 153 11.83 -20.57 -25.07
C GLY A 153 10.90 -21.45 -25.90
N ARG A 154 11.19 -22.75 -26.05
CA ARG A 154 10.30 -23.68 -26.74
C ARG A 154 9.16 -24.06 -25.81
N GLU A 155 7.93 -23.94 -26.29
CA GLU A 155 6.77 -24.44 -25.56
C GLU A 155 6.82 -25.96 -25.47
N VAL A 156 6.71 -26.49 -24.26
CA VAL A 156 6.73 -27.94 -23.98
C VAL A 156 5.39 -28.46 -23.47
N ALA A 157 4.50 -27.58 -23.00
CA ALA A 157 3.14 -27.95 -22.59
C ALA A 157 2.17 -26.75 -22.59
N VAL A 158 0.90 -27.03 -22.84
CA VAL A 158 -0.24 -26.14 -22.55
C VAL A 158 -1.05 -26.79 -21.45
N LEU A 159 -1.19 -26.09 -20.31
CA LEU A 159 -1.83 -26.64 -19.10
C LEU A 159 -3.27 -26.18 -18.94
N ALA A 160 -3.57 -24.96 -19.39
CA ALA A 160 -4.93 -24.43 -19.42
C ALA A 160 -5.05 -23.41 -20.56
N GLU A 161 -6.12 -23.48 -21.34
CA GLU A 161 -6.40 -22.53 -22.41
C GLU A 161 -7.91 -22.34 -22.57
N GLY A 162 -8.37 -21.08 -22.61
CA GLY A 162 -9.78 -20.75 -22.83
C GLY A 162 -10.33 -19.70 -21.87
N LEU A 163 -11.64 -19.46 -21.94
CA LEU A 163 -12.33 -18.54 -21.04
C LEU A 163 -12.59 -19.23 -19.70
N LEU A 164 -12.02 -18.70 -18.62
CA LEU A 164 -12.23 -19.21 -17.26
C LEU A 164 -12.96 -18.17 -16.40
N PRO A 165 -13.83 -18.60 -15.46
CA PRO A 165 -14.48 -17.70 -14.51
C PRO A 165 -13.48 -17.15 -13.49
N SER A 166 -13.84 -16.06 -12.83
CA SER A 166 -13.10 -15.58 -11.65
C SER A 166 -13.05 -16.66 -10.56
N GLY A 167 -11.95 -16.74 -9.84
CA GLY A 167 -11.77 -17.69 -8.75
C GLY A 167 -10.41 -18.37 -8.79
N ARG A 168 -10.27 -19.40 -7.95
CA ARG A 168 -9.08 -20.24 -7.85
C ARG A 168 -9.15 -21.37 -8.86
N HIS A 169 -8.02 -21.63 -9.50
CA HIS A 169 -7.82 -22.67 -10.48
C HIS A 169 -6.51 -23.41 -10.21
N GLU A 170 -6.47 -24.67 -10.60
CA GLU A 170 -5.29 -25.51 -10.47
C GLU A 170 -5.08 -26.25 -11.78
N ALA A 171 -3.83 -26.28 -12.26
CA ALA A 171 -3.44 -27.09 -13.39
C ALA A 171 -2.35 -28.07 -12.98
N VAL A 172 -2.52 -29.35 -13.31
CA VAL A 172 -1.52 -30.38 -13.07
C VAL A 172 -0.62 -30.48 -14.29
N TRP A 173 0.70 -30.42 -14.07
CA TRP A 173 1.68 -30.64 -15.12
C TRP A 173 2.41 -31.96 -14.92
N GLU A 174 2.13 -32.92 -15.80
CA GLU A 174 2.82 -34.22 -15.90
C GLU A 174 4.03 -34.09 -16.84
N ALA A 175 5.23 -33.97 -16.26
CA ALA A 175 6.48 -33.74 -16.98
C ALA A 175 7.41 -34.97 -16.99
N GLY A 176 6.90 -36.17 -16.69
CA GLY A 176 7.72 -37.37 -16.52
C GLY A 176 8.63 -37.73 -17.71
N ALA A 177 8.25 -37.34 -18.93
CA ALA A 177 9.00 -37.59 -20.16
C ALA A 177 10.02 -36.50 -20.53
N LEU A 178 10.06 -35.39 -19.78
CA LEU A 178 10.95 -34.26 -20.06
C LEU A 178 12.24 -34.38 -19.24
N PRO A 179 13.39 -33.85 -19.71
CA PRO A 179 14.64 -33.87 -18.94
C PRO A 179 14.52 -33.15 -17.59
N ALA A 180 15.34 -33.53 -16.61
CA ALA A 180 15.52 -32.71 -15.41
C ALA A 180 16.11 -31.33 -15.78
N GLY A 181 15.71 -30.28 -15.08
CA GLY A 181 16.15 -28.92 -15.40
C GLY A 181 15.15 -27.84 -14.98
N LEU A 182 15.47 -26.60 -15.38
CA LEU A 182 14.61 -25.44 -15.20
C LEU A 182 13.61 -25.32 -16.35
N TYR A 183 12.38 -24.94 -15.98
CA TYR A 183 11.31 -24.61 -16.91
C TYR A 183 10.68 -23.28 -16.48
N LEU A 184 10.06 -22.59 -17.44
CA LEU A 184 9.31 -21.36 -17.18
C LEU A 184 7.83 -21.63 -17.41
N VAL A 185 7.01 -21.43 -16.40
CA VAL A 185 5.55 -21.35 -16.57
C VAL A 185 5.14 -19.90 -16.79
N ARG A 186 4.30 -19.67 -17.79
CA ARG A 186 3.73 -18.36 -18.13
C ARG A 186 2.21 -18.47 -18.09
N LEU A 187 1.60 -17.68 -17.22
CA LEU A 187 0.16 -17.46 -17.13
C LEU A 187 -0.16 -16.12 -17.78
N GLN A 188 -1.00 -16.13 -18.81
CA GLN A 188 -1.57 -14.93 -19.42
C GLN A 188 -3.08 -14.91 -19.19
N ALA A 189 -3.63 -13.79 -18.73
CA ALA A 189 -5.07 -13.56 -18.65
C ALA A 189 -5.38 -12.14 -19.19
N GLY A 190 -5.96 -12.06 -20.38
CA GLY A 190 -6.07 -10.80 -21.12
C GLY A 190 -4.68 -10.20 -21.40
N ASP A 191 -4.47 -8.95 -20.97
CA ASP A 191 -3.21 -8.20 -21.15
C ASP A 191 -2.19 -8.44 -20.03
N THR A 192 -2.58 -9.14 -18.97
CA THR A 192 -1.70 -9.38 -17.81
C THR A 192 -0.98 -10.71 -17.94
N VAL A 193 0.33 -10.68 -17.68
CA VAL A 193 1.20 -11.86 -17.71
C VAL A 193 1.87 -12.04 -16.35
N ARG A 194 1.95 -13.28 -15.89
CA ARG A 194 2.75 -13.73 -14.74
C ARG A 194 3.62 -14.90 -15.16
N THR A 195 4.83 -14.96 -14.64
CA THR A 195 5.77 -16.03 -14.92
C THR A 195 6.38 -16.58 -13.65
N ARG A 196 6.73 -17.86 -13.68
CA ARG A 196 7.44 -18.51 -12.57
C ARG A 196 8.38 -19.57 -13.09
N THR A 197 9.50 -19.74 -12.40
CA THR A 197 10.42 -20.84 -12.66
C THR A 197 9.96 -22.09 -11.94
N LEU A 198 10.11 -23.24 -12.58
CA LEU A 198 9.85 -24.58 -12.04
C LEU A 198 11.14 -25.39 -12.10
N THR A 199 11.42 -26.18 -11.06
CA THR A 199 12.61 -27.05 -11.02
C THR A 199 12.20 -28.52 -11.04
N ARG A 200 12.54 -29.22 -12.13
CA ARG A 200 12.36 -30.68 -12.26
C ARG A 200 13.65 -31.41 -11.93
N THR A 201 13.59 -32.41 -11.04
CA THR A 201 14.81 -33.01 -10.44
C THR A 201 15.19 -34.40 -10.93
N LYS A 202 14.29 -35.19 -11.54
CA LYS A 202 14.58 -36.57 -11.98
C LYS A 202 13.74 -36.97 -13.17
#